data_AF-A0A2E5U1U3-F1
#
_entry.id   AF-A0A2E5U1U3-F1
#
_cell.length_a   1.000
_cell.length_b   1.000
_cell.length_c   1.000
_cell.angle_alpha   90.00
_cell.angle_beta   90.00
_cell.angle_gamma   90.00
#
_symmetry.space_group_name_H-M   'P 1'
#
loop_
_entity.id
_entity.type
_entity.pdbx_description
1 polymer ?
#
loop_
_entity_poly.entity_id
_entity_poly.type
_entity_poly.pdbx_seq_one_letter_code
_entity_poly.pdbx_strand_id
1 'polypeptide(L)'
;MDEIRIFLIFFIAYIYGSIHPTAIITKKIIGVDLNKIGSKKLGLSNFTTFMGKKWSLILLPYELLIKGTIPMIIFQKYNFEISIIITTSLIIIIGHCWSIFNNFNGGRGILTGSGMLLIIAPKILFISLLLVIIGKYILRIKDSAILILFVLILLPVWSLIFQSQYEILLFSILFPLVTILKRVSSNSLIKINKKSSFKKVLINRFIFDRDIRNRNKWKNQ
;
A
#
# COMPACT_ATOMS: atom_id res chain seq x y z
N MET A 1 28.54 -8.09 2.88
CA MET A 1 28.07 -7.47 4.15
C MET A 1 27.75 -8.61 5.11
N ASP A 2 28.11 -8.50 6.39
CA ASP A 2 27.86 -9.54 7.39
C ASP A 2 26.36 -9.68 7.70
N GLU A 3 25.95 -10.90 8.05
CA GLU A 3 24.54 -11.28 8.24
C GLU A 3 23.82 -10.40 9.28
N ILE A 4 24.54 -10.00 10.34
CA ILE A 4 24.01 -9.13 11.39
C ILE A 4 23.59 -7.78 10.83
N ARG A 5 24.39 -7.17 9.96
CA ARG A 5 24.03 -5.87 9.34
C ARG A 5 22.82 -6.01 8.42
N ILE A 6 22.74 -7.08 7.64
CA ILE A 6 21.58 -7.35 6.77
C ILE A 6 20.31 -7.47 7.62
N PHE A 7 20.36 -8.26 8.70
CA PHE A 7 19.25 -8.41 9.63
C PHE A 7 18.82 -7.08 10.23
N LEU A 8 19.76 -6.26 10.71
CA LEU A 8 19.46 -4.93 11.27
C LEU A 8 18.82 -4.00 10.24
N ILE A 9 19.31 -3.98 9.00
CA ILE A 9 18.72 -3.19 7.92
C ILE A 9 17.25 -3.58 7.71
N PHE A 10 16.97 -4.88 7.62
CA PHE A 10 15.62 -5.40 7.42
C PHE A 10 14.71 -5.14 8.61
N PHE A 11 15.22 -5.30 9.83
CA PHE A 11 14.48 -5.00 11.05
C PHE A 11 14.10 -3.52 11.13
N ILE A 12 15.05 -2.62 10.87
CA ILE A 12 14.82 -1.16 10.84
C ILE A 12 13.84 -0.80 9.72
N ALA A 13 13.95 -1.43 8.54
CA ALA A 13 13.04 -1.22 7.43
C ALA A 13 11.58 -1.58 7.79
N TYR A 14 11.38 -2.68 8.52
CA TYR A 14 10.05 -3.09 8.99
C TYR A 14 9.48 -2.10 10.01
N ILE A 15 10.29 -1.68 10.99
CA ILE A 15 9.90 -0.65 11.97
C ILE A 15 9.53 0.64 11.26
N TYR A 16 10.37 1.07 10.33
CA TYR A 16 10.19 2.29 9.55
C TYR A 16 8.87 2.26 8.75
N GLY A 17 8.61 1.17 8.05
CA GLY A 17 7.36 0.96 7.32
C GLY A 17 6.12 0.99 8.23
N SER A 18 6.27 0.49 9.46
CA SER A 18 5.20 0.40 10.46
C SER A 18 4.74 1.75 11.03
N ILE A 19 5.46 2.85 10.78
CA ILE A 19 5.10 4.17 11.32
C ILE A 19 3.95 4.78 10.51
N HIS A 20 2.81 5.07 11.16
CA HIS A 20 1.64 5.68 10.52
C HIS A 20 1.31 7.06 11.11
N PRO A 21 1.84 8.17 10.53
CA PRO A 21 1.45 9.50 10.96
C PRO A 21 -0.03 9.78 10.81
N THR A 22 -0.70 9.14 9.85
CA THR A 22 -2.17 9.19 9.69
C THR A 22 -2.89 8.79 10.98
N ALA A 23 -2.48 7.68 11.62
CA ALA A 23 -3.07 7.21 12.87
C ALA A 23 -2.82 8.20 14.02
N ILE A 24 -1.59 8.70 14.12
CA ILE A 24 -1.18 9.65 15.18
C ILE A 24 -1.93 10.97 15.04
N ILE A 25 -1.99 11.52 13.82
CA ILE A 25 -2.59 12.82 13.53
C ILE A 25 -4.11 12.75 13.71
N THR A 26 -4.78 11.71 13.21
CA THR A 26 -6.23 11.56 13.44
C THR A 26 -6.55 11.49 14.93
N LYS A 27 -5.80 10.69 15.69
CA LYS A 27 -6.01 10.58 17.15
C LYS A 27 -5.76 11.90 17.88
N LYS A 28 -4.71 12.64 17.51
CA LYS A 28 -4.36 13.91 18.17
C LYS A 28 -5.33 15.05 17.85
N ILE A 29 -5.80 15.16 16.60
CA ILE A 29 -6.56 16.34 16.15
C ILE A 29 -8.05 16.19 16.40
N ILE A 30 -8.62 15.01 16.13
CA ILE A 30 -10.06 14.79 16.27
C ILE A 30 -10.41 13.80 17.37
N GLY A 31 -9.43 13.26 18.10
CA GLY A 31 -9.66 12.35 19.24
C GLY A 31 -10.07 10.93 18.86
N VAL A 32 -10.08 10.59 17.56
CA VAL A 32 -10.60 9.30 17.07
C VAL A 32 -9.48 8.36 16.62
N ASP A 33 -9.58 7.09 17.00
CA ASP A 33 -8.70 6.03 16.50
C ASP A 33 -9.08 5.65 15.05
N LEU A 34 -8.16 5.87 14.12
CA LEU A 34 -8.35 5.60 12.70
C LEU A 34 -8.59 4.10 12.40
N ASN A 35 -8.16 3.19 13.30
CA ASN A 35 -8.44 1.75 13.19
C ASN A 35 -9.91 1.40 13.51
N LYS A 36 -10.69 2.33 14.06
CA LYS A 36 -12.08 2.08 14.47
C LYS A 36 -13.12 2.68 13.53
N ILE A 37 -12.71 3.49 12.56
CA ILE A 37 -13.63 4.26 11.71
C ILE A 37 -13.44 3.99 10.21
N GLY A 38 -14.55 4.10 9.47
CA GLY A 38 -14.58 3.94 8.01
C GLY A 38 -14.06 2.58 7.58
N SER A 39 -13.03 2.58 6.73
CA SER A 39 -12.41 1.32 6.25
C SER A 39 -11.50 0.64 7.27
N LYS A 40 -11.26 1.27 8.44
CA LYS A 40 -10.33 0.83 9.50
C LYS A 40 -8.87 0.69 9.07
N LYS A 41 -8.53 1.12 7.85
CA LYS A 41 -7.17 1.12 7.32
C LYS A 41 -6.45 2.42 7.69
N LEU A 42 -5.16 2.32 7.95
CA LEU A 42 -4.33 3.47 8.31
C LEU A 42 -3.80 4.24 7.08
N GLY A 43 -4.10 3.78 5.87
CA GLY A 43 -3.67 4.45 4.64
C GLY A 43 -4.39 5.79 4.40
N LEU A 44 -3.78 6.61 3.53
CA LEU A 44 -4.26 7.96 3.22
C LEU A 44 -5.72 8.00 2.78
N SER A 45 -6.22 7.00 2.05
CA SER A 45 -7.62 6.98 1.57
C SER A 45 -8.66 7.00 2.69
N ASN A 46 -8.39 6.34 3.82
CA ASN A 46 -9.30 6.35 4.97
C ASN A 46 -9.17 7.69 5.69
N PHE A 47 -7.92 8.10 5.94
CA PHE A 47 -7.58 9.38 6.55
C PHE A 47 -8.26 10.56 5.85
N THR A 48 -8.25 10.62 4.51
CA THR A 48 -8.92 11.67 3.73
C THR A 48 -10.43 11.75 3.98
N THR A 49 -11.07 10.63 4.30
CA THR A 49 -12.52 10.62 4.54
C THR A 49 -12.87 11.38 5.83
N PHE A 50 -11.99 11.38 6.83
CA PHE A 50 -12.26 11.98 8.14
C PHE A 50 -11.52 13.30 8.38
N MET A 51 -10.32 13.45 7.82
CA MET A 51 -9.49 14.65 7.95
C MET A 51 -9.61 15.59 6.75
N GLY A 52 -10.25 15.15 5.66
CA GLY A 52 -10.41 15.94 4.45
C GLY A 52 -9.14 16.05 3.60
N LYS A 53 -9.28 16.73 2.45
CA LYS A 53 -8.23 16.82 1.43
C LYS A 53 -7.01 17.64 1.86
N LYS A 54 -7.21 18.72 2.63
CA LYS A 54 -6.12 19.60 3.10
C LYS A 54 -5.08 18.81 3.90
N TRP A 55 -5.53 18.06 4.92
CA TRP A 55 -4.65 17.19 5.70
C TRP A 55 -4.02 16.07 4.86
N SER A 56 -4.76 15.56 3.88
CA SER A 56 -4.24 14.50 3.00
C SER A 56 -3.12 14.99 2.09
N LEU A 57 -3.16 16.24 1.63
CA LEU A 57 -2.09 16.84 0.85
C LEU A 57 -0.79 16.94 1.66
N ILE A 58 -0.88 17.18 2.97
CA ILE A 58 0.29 17.23 3.86
C ILE A 58 0.93 15.85 4.03
N LEU A 59 0.13 14.79 4.16
CA LEU A 59 0.63 13.43 4.40
C LEU A 59 0.95 12.62 3.13
N LEU A 60 0.50 13.08 1.97
CA LEU A 60 0.80 12.41 0.71
C LEU A 60 2.31 12.36 0.40
N PRO A 61 3.08 13.47 0.53
CA PRO A 61 4.54 13.44 0.40
C PRO A 61 5.21 12.51 1.41
N TYR A 62 4.67 12.39 2.62
CA TYR A 62 5.22 11.47 3.60
C TYR A 62 5.09 10.01 3.15
N GLU A 63 3.89 9.59 2.74
CA GLU A 63 3.66 8.19 2.34
C GLU A 63 4.37 7.80 1.03
N LEU A 64 4.42 8.73 0.06
CA LEU A 64 5.06 8.50 -1.24
C LEU A 64 6.58 8.71 -1.17
N LEU A 65 7.02 9.92 -0.80
CA LEU A 65 8.42 10.32 -0.90
C LEU A 65 9.21 9.86 0.32
N ILE A 66 8.79 10.26 1.52
CA ILE A 66 9.56 9.98 2.73
C ILE A 66 9.64 8.48 2.93
N LYS A 67 8.49 7.80 3.01
CA LYS A 67 8.44 6.36 3.31
C LYS A 67 8.83 5.47 2.13
N GLY A 68 8.43 5.84 0.91
CA GLY A 68 8.63 5.02 -0.28
C GLY A 68 9.95 5.31 -1.00
N THR A 69 10.17 6.58 -1.37
CA THR A 69 11.25 7.00 -2.27
C THR A 69 12.60 7.17 -1.58
N ILE A 70 12.65 7.89 -0.45
CA ILE A 70 13.92 8.27 0.21
C ILE A 70 14.78 7.05 0.58
N PRO A 71 14.25 5.95 1.15
CA PRO A 71 15.06 4.77 1.45
C PRO A 71 15.76 4.23 0.20
N MET A 72 15.08 4.23 -0.95
CA MET A 72 15.65 3.73 -2.20
C MET A 72 16.78 4.63 -2.72
N ILE A 73 16.61 5.96 -2.62
CA ILE A 73 17.67 6.92 -2.94
C ILE A 73 18.89 6.71 -2.04
N ILE A 74 18.68 6.54 -0.73
CA ILE A 74 19.76 6.29 0.23
C ILE A 74 20.52 5.03 -0.15
N PHE A 75 19.81 3.92 -0.42
CA PHE A 75 20.46 2.65 -0.72
C PHE A 75 21.22 2.69 -2.05
N GLN A 76 20.67 3.34 -3.08
CA GLN A 76 21.39 3.55 -4.35
C GLN A 76 22.64 4.44 -4.14
N LYS A 77 22.53 5.52 -3.35
CA LYS A 77 23.66 6.42 -3.08
C LYS A 77 24.83 5.71 -2.40
N TYR A 78 24.55 4.72 -1.55
CA TYR A 78 25.57 3.91 -0.88
C TYR A 78 25.89 2.61 -1.64
N ASN A 79 25.48 2.48 -2.90
CA ASN A 79 25.80 1.34 -3.78
C ASN A 79 25.43 -0.02 -3.19
N PHE A 80 24.30 -0.10 -2.47
CA PHE A 80 23.77 -1.39 -2.04
C PHE A 80 23.37 -2.25 -3.24
N GLU A 81 23.55 -3.56 -3.13
CA GLU A 81 23.10 -4.52 -4.14
C GLU A 81 21.58 -4.38 -4.39
N ILE A 82 21.18 -4.55 -5.65
CA ILE A 82 19.77 -4.44 -6.04
C ILE A 82 18.88 -5.44 -5.29
N SER A 83 19.40 -6.62 -4.96
CA SER A 83 18.75 -7.64 -4.13
C SER A 83 18.36 -7.11 -2.74
N ILE A 84 19.24 -6.33 -2.11
CA ILE A 84 19.02 -5.71 -0.80
C ILE A 84 18.00 -4.57 -0.92
N ILE A 85 18.08 -3.77 -1.99
CA ILE A 85 17.14 -2.68 -2.27
C ILE A 85 15.72 -3.23 -2.41
N ILE A 86 15.53 -4.26 -3.23
CA ILE A 86 14.23 -4.89 -3.47
C ILE A 86 13.69 -5.56 -2.20
N THR A 87 14.52 -6.30 -1.48
CA THR A 87 14.10 -6.96 -0.23
C THR A 87 13.68 -5.91 0.82
N THR A 88 14.47 -4.85 0.98
CA THR A 88 14.15 -3.73 1.88
C THR A 88 12.85 -3.05 1.48
N SER A 89 12.63 -2.84 0.18
CA SER A 89 11.38 -2.27 -0.35
C SER A 89 10.16 -3.08 0.09
N LEU A 90 10.21 -4.40 -0.10
CA LEU A 90 9.13 -5.30 0.29
C LEU A 90 8.92 -5.29 1.80
N ILE A 91 9.97 -5.26 2.60
CA ILE A 91 9.88 -5.24 4.06
C ILE A 91 9.24 -3.94 4.57
N ILE A 92 9.57 -2.78 3.99
CA ILE A 92 8.91 -1.51 4.32
C ILE A 92 7.41 -1.58 3.97
N ILE A 93 7.05 -2.15 2.81
CA ILE A 93 5.65 -2.34 2.43
C ILE A 93 4.94 -3.27 3.41
N ILE A 94 5.58 -4.37 3.81
CA ILE A 94 5.05 -5.33 4.80
C ILE A 94 4.82 -4.63 6.15
N GLY A 95 5.78 -3.83 6.62
CA GLY A 95 5.63 -3.01 7.84
C GLY A 95 4.45 -2.04 7.74
N HIS A 96 4.30 -1.36 6.59
CA HIS A 96 3.14 -0.47 6.36
C HIS A 96 1.80 -1.24 6.33
N CYS A 97 1.79 -2.46 5.81
CA CYS A 97 0.59 -3.29 5.73
C CYS A 97 0.21 -3.89 7.09
N TRP A 98 1.20 -4.36 7.86
CA TRP A 98 1.01 -4.99 9.16
C TRP A 98 1.93 -4.34 10.18
N SER A 99 1.54 -3.15 10.63
CA SER A 99 2.33 -2.35 11.56
C SER A 99 2.33 -2.95 12.96
N ILE A 100 3.53 -3.16 13.51
CA ILE A 100 3.71 -3.61 14.90
C ILE A 100 3.14 -2.62 15.92
N PHE A 101 3.14 -1.31 15.60
CA PHE A 101 2.63 -0.26 16.48
C PHE A 101 1.10 -0.17 16.52
N ASN A 102 0.42 -0.89 15.64
CA ASN A 102 -1.03 -0.79 15.46
C ASN A 102 -1.70 -2.18 15.48
N ASN A 103 -1.17 -3.11 16.28
CA ASN A 103 -1.69 -4.49 16.41
C ASN A 103 -1.78 -5.20 15.04
N PHE A 104 -0.75 -5.04 14.21
CA PHE A 104 -0.67 -5.57 12.85
C PHE A 104 -1.78 -5.07 11.90
N ASN A 105 -2.43 -3.97 12.27
CA ASN A 105 -3.31 -3.21 11.38
C ASN A 105 -2.54 -2.09 10.71
N GLY A 106 -2.74 -1.91 9.42
CA GLY A 106 -1.96 -0.96 8.63
C GLY A 106 -2.72 -0.43 7.43
N GLY A 107 -1.98 0.13 6.48
CA GLY A 107 -2.50 0.56 5.20
C GLY A 107 -2.51 -0.56 4.16
N ARG A 108 -2.31 -0.20 2.90
CA ARG A 108 -2.29 -1.13 1.75
C ARG A 108 -0.95 -1.13 1.01
N GLY A 109 -0.04 -0.23 1.39
CA GLY A 109 1.28 -0.12 0.77
C GLY A 109 1.28 0.47 -0.64
N ILE A 110 0.14 0.86 -1.21
CA ILE A 110 0.05 1.33 -2.61
C ILE A 110 0.93 2.57 -2.84
N LEU A 111 0.73 3.65 -2.05
CA LEU A 111 1.55 4.86 -2.19
C LEU A 111 3.02 4.62 -1.83
N THR A 112 3.29 3.84 -0.78
CA THR A 112 4.65 3.51 -0.36
C THR A 112 5.40 2.73 -1.45
N GLY A 113 4.78 1.70 -2.04
CA GLY A 113 5.34 0.93 -3.14
C GLY A 113 5.42 1.74 -4.44
N SER A 114 4.47 2.65 -4.71
CA SER A 114 4.61 3.62 -5.81
C SER A 114 5.84 4.52 -5.62
N GLY A 115 6.13 4.95 -4.39
CA GLY A 115 7.31 5.73 -4.06
C GLY A 115 8.61 4.98 -4.31
N MET A 116 8.62 3.67 -4.06
CA MET A 116 9.75 2.80 -4.40
C MET A 116 9.91 2.66 -5.91
N LEU A 117 8.81 2.36 -6.63
CA LEU A 117 8.80 2.25 -8.10
C LEU A 117 9.30 3.53 -8.79
N LEU A 118 9.13 4.70 -8.17
CA LEU A 118 9.67 5.95 -8.70
C LEU A 118 11.19 5.91 -8.88
N ILE A 119 11.89 5.13 -8.05
CA ILE A 119 13.35 4.97 -8.08
C ILE A 119 13.77 3.69 -8.81
N ILE A 120 13.18 2.55 -8.45
CA ILE A 120 13.61 1.25 -8.99
C ILE A 120 13.10 0.97 -10.40
N ALA A 121 11.93 1.50 -10.79
CA ALA A 121 11.32 1.22 -12.08
C ALA A 121 10.35 2.33 -12.54
N PRO A 122 10.85 3.57 -12.78
CA PRO A 122 9.99 4.73 -13.05
C PRO A 122 9.08 4.53 -14.27
N LYS A 123 9.57 3.86 -15.33
CA LYS A 123 8.76 3.55 -16.51
C LYS A 123 7.50 2.74 -16.17
N ILE A 124 7.64 1.73 -15.30
CA ILE A 124 6.52 0.90 -14.82
C ILE A 124 5.54 1.74 -13.99
N LEU A 125 6.03 2.64 -13.14
CA LEU A 125 5.18 3.55 -12.37
C LEU A 125 4.37 4.49 -13.28
N PHE A 126 5.02 5.14 -14.24
CA PHE A 126 4.36 6.15 -15.07
C PHE A 126 3.32 5.53 -16.00
N ILE A 127 3.59 4.37 -16.62
CA ILE A 127 2.58 3.68 -17.42
C ILE A 127 1.39 3.23 -16.56
N SER A 128 1.68 2.74 -15.35
CA SER A 128 0.67 2.36 -14.36
C SER A 128 -0.20 3.55 -13.96
N LEU A 129 0.40 4.70 -13.68
CA LEU A 129 -0.31 5.93 -13.36
C LEU A 129 -1.17 6.43 -14.52
N LEU A 130 -0.63 6.38 -15.75
CA LEU A 130 -1.35 6.74 -16.96
C LEU A 130 -2.61 5.89 -17.13
N LEU A 131 -2.52 4.56 -16.92
CA LEU A 131 -3.67 3.66 -16.98
C LEU A 131 -4.73 3.98 -15.91
N VAL A 132 -4.31 4.35 -14.69
CA VAL A 132 -5.25 4.80 -13.65
C VAL A 132 -5.95 6.11 -14.08
N ILE A 133 -5.21 7.05 -14.66
CA ILE A 133 -5.76 8.34 -15.14
C ILE A 133 -6.76 8.10 -16.27
N ILE A 134 -6.39 7.32 -17.29
CA ILE A 134 -7.27 6.93 -18.40
C ILE A 134 -8.53 6.24 -17.87
N GLY A 135 -8.35 5.25 -17.01
CA GLY A 135 -9.46 4.50 -16.42
C GLY A 135 -10.43 5.39 -15.62
N LYS A 136 -9.90 6.38 -14.90
CA LYS A 136 -10.72 7.28 -14.07
C LYS A 136 -11.40 8.38 -14.87
N TYR A 137 -10.68 9.06 -15.76
CA TYR A 137 -11.16 10.29 -16.41
C TYR A 137 -11.75 10.05 -17.80
N ILE A 138 -11.21 9.08 -18.56
CA ILE A 138 -11.68 8.75 -19.90
C ILE A 138 -12.75 7.66 -19.82
N LEU A 139 -12.42 6.51 -19.22
CA LEU A 139 -13.35 5.38 -19.09
C LEU A 139 -14.37 5.56 -17.95
N ARG A 140 -14.21 6.60 -17.12
CA ARG A 140 -15.13 6.97 -16.03
C ARG A 140 -15.40 5.82 -15.04
N ILE A 141 -14.42 4.96 -14.81
CA ILE A 141 -14.53 3.86 -13.84
C ILE A 141 -14.63 4.44 -12.43
N LYS A 142 -15.80 4.27 -11.80
CA LYS A 142 -16.14 4.89 -10.51
C LYS A 142 -15.39 4.31 -9.31
N ASP A 143 -14.93 3.06 -9.41
CA ASP A 143 -14.27 2.36 -8.30
C ASP A 143 -12.76 2.31 -8.48
N SER A 144 -12.05 3.15 -7.74
CA SER A 144 -10.59 3.19 -7.75
C SER A 144 -9.94 1.88 -7.31
N ALA A 145 -10.61 1.05 -6.50
CA ALA A 145 -10.04 -0.23 -6.05
C ALA A 145 -9.85 -1.22 -7.21
N ILE A 146 -10.75 -1.19 -8.20
CA ILE A 146 -10.68 -2.00 -9.42
C ILE A 146 -9.52 -1.53 -10.30
N LEU A 147 -9.42 -0.22 -10.54
CA LEU A 147 -8.31 0.36 -11.31
C LEU A 147 -6.96 0.00 -10.71
N ILE A 148 -6.84 0.12 -9.38
CA ILE A 148 -5.60 -0.23 -8.68
C ILE A 148 -5.33 -1.73 -8.78
N LEU A 149 -6.34 -2.60 -8.66
CA LEU A 149 -6.14 -4.04 -8.81
C LEU A 149 -5.61 -4.38 -10.20
N PHE A 150 -6.25 -3.81 -11.22
CA PHE A 150 -5.88 -4.01 -12.62
C PHE A 150 -4.42 -3.64 -12.85
N VAL A 151 -4.01 -2.45 -12.41
CA VAL A 151 -2.64 -1.98 -12.59
C VAL A 151 -1.63 -2.77 -11.77
N LEU A 152 -1.98 -3.21 -10.56
CA LEU A 152 -1.12 -4.10 -9.76
C LEU A 152 -0.86 -5.43 -10.47
N ILE A 153 -1.90 -6.04 -11.08
CA ILE A 153 -1.77 -7.29 -11.83
C ILE A 153 -0.88 -7.10 -13.08
N LEU A 154 -0.86 -5.91 -13.66
CA LEU A 154 -0.04 -5.61 -14.84
C LEU A 154 1.43 -5.28 -14.52
N LEU A 155 1.83 -5.09 -13.25
CA LEU A 155 3.22 -4.74 -12.93
C LEU A 155 4.24 -5.76 -13.48
N PRO A 156 4.05 -7.09 -13.33
CA PRO A 156 4.95 -8.09 -13.93
C PRO A 156 4.98 -8.04 -15.45
N VAL A 157 3.82 -7.78 -16.07
CA VAL A 157 3.71 -7.67 -17.54
C VAL A 157 4.55 -6.50 -18.05
N TRP A 158 4.46 -5.33 -17.41
CA TRP A 158 5.30 -4.19 -17.74
C TRP A 158 6.78 -4.46 -17.48
N SER A 159 7.11 -5.16 -16.41
CA SER A 159 8.48 -5.55 -16.10
C SER A 159 9.10 -6.41 -17.21
N LEU A 160 8.34 -7.38 -17.73
CA LEU A 160 8.75 -8.25 -18.85
C LEU A 160 8.87 -7.45 -20.17
N ILE A 161 7.88 -6.61 -20.49
CA ILE A 161 7.89 -5.78 -21.71
C ILE A 161 9.11 -4.85 -21.74
N PHE A 162 9.46 -4.26 -20.59
CA PHE A 162 10.64 -3.38 -20.48
C PHE A 162 11.96 -4.12 -20.27
N GLN A 163 11.96 -5.46 -20.31
CA GLN A 163 13.16 -6.28 -20.12
C GLN A 163 13.93 -5.90 -18.86
N SER A 164 13.18 -5.71 -17.76
CA SER A 164 13.77 -5.26 -16.49
C SER A 164 14.64 -6.36 -15.88
N GLN A 165 15.56 -5.96 -15.01
CA GLN A 165 16.36 -6.90 -14.21
C GLN A 165 15.48 -7.88 -13.42
N TYR A 166 16.02 -9.06 -13.14
CA TYR A 166 15.29 -10.13 -12.46
C TYR A 166 14.73 -9.69 -11.10
N GLU A 167 15.47 -8.88 -10.36
CA GLU A 167 15.06 -8.36 -9.04
C GLU A 167 13.87 -7.39 -9.15
N ILE A 168 13.81 -6.59 -10.22
CA ILE A 168 12.66 -5.71 -10.49
C ILE A 168 11.44 -6.55 -10.88
N LEU A 169 11.63 -7.63 -11.66
CA LEU A 169 10.57 -8.58 -11.95
C LEU A 169 10.03 -9.23 -10.66
N LEU A 170 10.90 -9.69 -9.77
CA LEU A 170 10.50 -10.22 -8.47
C LEU A 170 9.71 -9.19 -7.65
N PHE A 171 10.18 -7.94 -7.58
CA PHE A 171 9.45 -6.87 -6.91
C PHE A 171 8.06 -6.66 -7.52
N SER A 172 7.97 -6.64 -8.85
CA SER A 172 6.73 -6.43 -9.58
C SER A 172 5.69 -7.54 -9.35
N ILE A 173 6.12 -8.74 -8.94
CA ILE A 173 5.25 -9.86 -8.56
C ILE A 173 4.89 -9.79 -7.08
N LEU A 174 5.89 -9.59 -6.21
CA LEU A 174 5.73 -9.65 -4.75
C LEU A 174 5.00 -8.45 -4.19
N PHE A 175 5.18 -7.24 -4.75
CA PHE A 175 4.46 -6.05 -4.29
C PHE A 175 2.93 -6.15 -4.48
N PRO A 176 2.41 -6.52 -5.67
CA PRO A 176 1.00 -6.87 -5.84
C PRO A 176 0.53 -7.96 -4.90
N LEU A 177 1.31 -9.03 -4.71
CA LEU A 177 0.96 -10.13 -3.82
C LEU A 177 0.76 -9.64 -2.39
N VAL A 178 1.71 -8.89 -1.83
CA VAL A 178 1.62 -8.29 -0.49
C VAL A 178 0.38 -7.38 -0.39
N THR A 179 0.15 -6.54 -1.40
CA THR A 179 -0.99 -5.63 -1.42
C THR A 179 -2.33 -6.39 -1.46
N ILE A 180 -2.42 -7.44 -2.26
CA ILE A 180 -3.60 -8.30 -2.39
C ILE A 180 -3.85 -9.07 -1.09
N LEU A 181 -2.80 -9.65 -0.50
CA LEU A 181 -2.89 -10.28 0.82
C LEU A 181 -3.45 -9.29 1.83
N LYS A 182 -2.97 -8.03 1.83
CA LYS A 182 -3.50 -7.00 2.72
C LYS A 182 -4.93 -6.58 2.41
N ARG A 183 -5.40 -6.69 1.16
CA ARG A 183 -6.81 -6.49 0.81
C ARG A 183 -7.67 -7.57 1.46
N VAL A 184 -7.26 -8.83 1.36
CA VAL A 184 -7.97 -10.00 1.87
C VAL A 184 -7.92 -10.09 3.40
N SER A 185 -6.78 -9.82 4.01
CA SER A 185 -6.54 -9.80 5.46
C SER A 185 -6.97 -8.47 6.10
N SER A 186 -8.10 -7.89 5.66
CA SER A 186 -8.52 -6.54 6.06
C SER A 186 -8.47 -6.30 7.58
N ASN A 187 -8.28 -5.05 8.01
CA ASN A 187 -8.23 -4.69 9.44
C ASN A 187 -9.59 -4.86 10.15
N SER A 188 -10.67 -5.11 9.39
CA SER A 188 -11.97 -5.40 9.96
C SER A 188 -12.02 -6.89 10.28
N LEU A 189 -12.20 -7.19 11.57
CA LEU A 189 -12.67 -8.52 11.98
C LEU A 189 -13.89 -8.85 11.13
N ILE A 190 -13.97 -10.10 10.67
CA ILE A 190 -15.18 -10.59 10.04
C ILE A 190 -16.22 -10.69 11.16
N LYS A 191 -16.81 -9.56 11.55
CA LYS A 191 -18.15 -9.54 12.13
C LYS A 191 -19.04 -9.98 10.97
N ILE A 192 -19.05 -11.30 10.74
CA ILE A 192 -20.02 -11.96 9.88
C ILE A 192 -21.34 -11.53 10.47
N ASN A 193 -21.95 -10.51 9.90
CA ASN A 193 -23.38 -10.40 10.00
C ASN A 193 -23.86 -11.75 9.47
N LYS A 194 -24.52 -12.58 10.29
CA LYS A 194 -24.83 -14.01 10.03
C LYS A 194 -25.42 -14.29 8.62
N LYS A 195 -25.80 -13.24 7.89
CA LYS A 195 -26.32 -13.19 6.52
C LYS A 195 -25.31 -13.26 5.36
N SER A 196 -24.02 -12.98 5.54
CA SER A 196 -23.04 -12.96 4.41
C SER A 196 -22.03 -14.09 4.47
N SER A 197 -21.96 -14.91 3.40
CA SER A 197 -21.00 -16.02 3.31
C SER A 197 -19.55 -15.52 3.29
N PHE A 198 -18.65 -16.25 3.98
CA PHE A 198 -17.22 -15.97 4.06
C PHE A 198 -16.58 -15.78 2.68
N LYS A 199 -16.91 -16.66 1.71
CA LYS A 199 -16.44 -16.59 0.32
C LYS A 199 -16.79 -15.25 -0.35
N LYS A 200 -18.00 -14.73 -0.11
CA LYS A 200 -18.43 -13.44 -0.68
C LYS A 200 -17.65 -12.27 -0.11
N VAL A 201 -17.29 -12.32 1.18
CA VAL A 201 -16.44 -11.30 1.82
C VAL A 201 -15.04 -11.33 1.22
N LEU A 202 -14.43 -12.50 1.05
CA LEU A 202 -13.10 -12.63 0.43
C LEU A 202 -13.08 -12.08 -1.00
N ILE A 203 -14.08 -12.41 -1.82
CA ILE A 203 -14.21 -11.88 -3.19
C ILE A 203 -14.35 -10.36 -3.18
N ASN A 204 -15.20 -9.81 -2.30
CA ASN A 204 -15.35 -8.35 -2.20
C ASN A 204 -14.06 -7.67 -1.77
N ARG A 205 -13.31 -8.27 -0.83
CA ARG A 205 -12.02 -7.77 -0.39
C ARG A 205 -10.99 -7.80 -1.50
N PHE A 206 -10.91 -8.88 -2.26
CA PHE A 206 -10.01 -9.00 -3.40
C PHE A 206 -10.29 -7.92 -4.47
N ILE A 207 -11.53 -7.88 -4.98
CA ILE A 207 -11.91 -7.04 -6.12
C ILE A 207 -12.08 -5.57 -5.72
N PHE A 208 -12.92 -5.33 -4.70
CA PHE A 208 -13.39 -3.99 -4.34
C PHE A 208 -12.69 -3.43 -3.10
N ASP A 209 -11.81 -4.20 -2.46
CA ASP A 209 -11.03 -3.78 -1.30
C ASP A 209 -11.89 -3.34 -0.11
N ARG A 210 -12.98 -4.09 0.10
CA ARG A 210 -13.98 -3.87 1.16
C ARG A 210 -14.78 -5.13 1.47
N ASP A 211 -15.43 -5.16 2.62
CA ASP A 211 -16.17 -6.34 3.09
C ASP A 211 -17.51 -6.54 2.34
N ILE A 212 -18.15 -5.44 1.91
CA ILE A 212 -19.45 -5.44 1.23
C ILE A 212 -19.36 -4.68 -0.09
N ARG A 213 -20.04 -5.18 -1.13
CA ARG A 213 -20.04 -4.60 -2.48
C ARG A 213 -20.45 -3.12 -2.50
N ASN A 214 -21.47 -2.71 -1.74
CA ASN A 214 -21.93 -1.33 -1.66
C ASN A 214 -20.98 -0.47 -0.81
N ARG A 215 -20.32 0.50 -1.46
CA ARG A 215 -19.30 1.37 -0.85
C ARG A 215 -19.84 2.27 0.27
N ASN A 216 -21.03 2.84 0.08
CA ASN A 216 -21.60 3.79 1.05
C ASN A 216 -22.02 3.06 2.33
N LYS A 217 -22.68 1.90 2.19
CA LYS A 217 -23.03 1.05 3.33
C LYS A 217 -21.79 0.58 4.08
N TRP A 218 -20.70 0.27 3.38
CA TRP A 218 -19.44 -0.18 4.01
C TRP A 218 -18.72 0.92 4.79
N LYS A 219 -18.75 2.18 4.31
CA LYS A 219 -18.09 3.30 5.00
C LYS A 219 -18.78 3.72 6.31
N ASN A 220 -20.07 3.43 6.44
CA ASN A 220 -20.91 3.89 7.55
C ASN A 220 -21.19 2.76 8.57
N GLN A 221 -20.34 1.74 8.64
CA GLN A 221 -20.40 0.65 9.63
C GLN A 221 -19.55 0.96 10.86
#